data_AF-A0A836QK65-F1
#
_entry.id   AF-A0A836QK65-F1
#
_cell.length_a   1.000
_cell.length_b   1.000
_cell.length_c   1.000
_cell.angle_alpha   90.00
_cell.angle_beta   90.00
_cell.angle_gamma   90.00
#
_symmetry.space_group_name_H-M   'P 1'
#
loop_
_entity.id
_entity.type
_entity.pdbx_description
1 polymer ?
#
loop_
_entity_poly.entity_id
_entity_poly.type
_entity_poly.pdbx_seq_one_letter_code
_entity_poly.pdbx_strand_id
1 'polypeptide(L)'
;VVTPASAADLEARERGATIYLADGNATMLPESYTRLLALGMSQRSPALSFAVDISPTGELAGVEVATTWVKVQRMTYAEAEEHLPGSPSLTRLRQLTDLSRDRRRSRGAVFIDFPEAKIRVRMDGDEPVIDIAPLGDRRSRDMVAEAMILAGEAAARFALEHQLPFPFATQPPPRQEREEGAETEGLAAMYAWRRQQVPGKVQGASGPHSGLGLEAYARATSPLRRYLDLVVHQQLRAAVTGGEVLDEAAILERLGAVTAVAGNLRQLERLSNRHWTLVYLMQRPGWRGRGILLEQRRSLGVVVIPELALELEVHLSKELPLDSDLPLLLGSVDLPRLSAHFRVEE
;
A
#
# COMPACT_ATOMS: atom_id res chain seq x y z
N VAL A 1 -1.91 -25.40 -0.89
CA VAL A 1 -0.71 -25.37 -1.77
C VAL A 1 0.54 -24.99 -0.99
N VAL A 2 0.54 -23.92 -0.19
CA VAL A 2 1.58 -23.69 0.82
C VAL A 2 1.00 -23.99 2.20
N THR A 3 1.42 -25.10 2.81
CA THR A 3 1.00 -25.51 4.16
C THR A 3 2.05 -25.09 5.19
N PRO A 4 1.68 -24.87 6.45
CA PRO A 4 2.64 -24.56 7.50
C PRO A 4 3.80 -25.57 7.54
N ALA A 5 5.02 -25.08 7.74
CA ALA A 5 6.26 -25.86 7.80
C ALA A 5 6.66 -26.62 6.51
N SER A 6 5.91 -26.49 5.41
CA SER A 6 6.38 -26.95 4.09
C SER A 6 7.62 -26.17 3.64
N ALA A 7 8.43 -26.74 2.74
CA ALA A 7 9.60 -26.05 2.19
C ALA A 7 9.26 -24.65 1.62
N ALA A 8 8.10 -24.52 0.96
CA ALA A 8 7.62 -23.24 0.44
C ALA A 8 7.19 -22.25 1.55
N ASP A 9 6.66 -22.74 2.68
CA ASP A 9 6.34 -21.89 3.85
C ASP A 9 7.61 -21.36 4.51
N LEU A 10 8.62 -22.22 4.67
CA LEU A 10 9.91 -21.85 5.25
C LEU A 10 10.63 -20.80 4.40
N GLU A 11 10.71 -21.01 3.08
CA GLU A 11 11.31 -20.05 2.15
C GLU A 11 10.54 -18.71 2.14
N ALA A 12 9.20 -18.77 2.10
CA ALA A 12 8.37 -17.56 2.14
C ALA A 12 8.53 -16.79 3.45
N ARG A 13 8.73 -17.50 4.58
CA ARG A 13 9.01 -16.92 5.89
C ARG A 13 10.35 -16.19 5.91
N GLU A 14 11.39 -16.81 5.36
CA GLU A 14 12.73 -16.24 5.27
C GLU A 14 12.75 -14.97 4.41
N ARG A 15 12.05 -14.98 3.28
CA ARG A 15 11.90 -13.80 2.40
C ARG A 15 11.02 -12.71 3.00
N GLY A 16 9.95 -13.10 3.70
CA GLY A 16 8.96 -12.21 4.34
C GLY A 16 8.00 -11.49 3.37
N ALA A 17 8.48 -11.04 2.21
CA ALA A 17 7.67 -10.42 1.16
C ALA A 17 8.33 -10.52 -0.22
N THR A 18 7.57 -10.23 -1.28
CA THR A 18 8.12 -9.96 -2.61
C THR A 18 8.75 -8.58 -2.60
N ILE A 19 9.95 -8.45 -3.17
CA ILE A 19 10.67 -7.19 -3.35
C ILE A 19 10.38 -6.70 -4.76
N TYR A 20 9.84 -5.48 -4.88
CA TYR A 20 9.59 -4.82 -6.15
C TYR A 20 10.67 -3.77 -6.41
N LEU A 21 11.65 -4.10 -7.26
CA LEU A 21 12.66 -3.15 -7.74
C LEU A 21 12.24 -2.61 -9.10
N ALA A 22 12.81 -1.47 -9.49
CA ALA A 22 12.42 -0.83 -10.75
C ALA A 22 12.96 -1.60 -11.98
N ASP A 23 14.02 -2.39 -11.79
CA ASP A 23 14.74 -3.22 -12.76
C ASP A 23 14.41 -4.73 -12.64
N GLY A 24 13.59 -5.14 -11.68
CA GLY A 24 13.18 -6.53 -11.52
C GLY A 24 12.45 -6.82 -10.21
N ASN A 25 11.84 -8.00 -10.11
CA ASN A 25 11.17 -8.43 -8.89
C ASN A 25 11.88 -9.66 -8.30
N ALA A 26 12.07 -9.68 -6.98
CA ALA A 26 12.43 -10.90 -6.25
C ALA A 26 11.18 -11.43 -5.54
N THR A 27 10.57 -12.48 -6.07
CA THR A 27 9.27 -12.99 -5.59
C THR A 27 9.39 -13.75 -4.27
N MET A 28 8.40 -13.62 -3.39
CA MET A 28 8.32 -14.37 -2.13
C MET A 28 8.11 -15.87 -2.36
N LEU A 29 7.29 -16.21 -3.36
CA LEU A 29 7.00 -17.58 -3.76
C LEU A 29 7.59 -17.84 -5.15
N PRO A 30 7.88 -19.10 -5.49
CA PRO A 30 8.31 -19.45 -6.85
C PRO A 30 7.27 -19.04 -7.90
N GLU A 31 7.72 -18.61 -9.08
CA GLU A 31 6.82 -18.13 -10.15
C GLU A 31 5.78 -19.17 -10.61
N SER A 32 6.11 -20.46 -10.46
CA SER A 32 5.16 -21.55 -10.73
C SER A 32 3.89 -21.45 -9.89
N TYR A 33 3.96 -20.90 -8.66
CA TYR A 33 2.79 -20.70 -7.81
C TYR A 33 1.90 -19.57 -8.34
N THR A 34 2.48 -18.52 -8.94
CA THR A 34 1.71 -17.45 -9.58
C THR A 34 0.83 -18.02 -10.68
N ARG A 35 1.36 -18.90 -11.55
CA ARG A 35 0.56 -19.53 -12.62
C ARG A 35 -0.62 -20.34 -12.09
N LEU A 36 -0.48 -20.95 -10.91
CA LEU A 36 -1.50 -21.81 -10.31
C LEU A 36 -2.53 -21.04 -9.48
N LEU A 37 -2.10 -19.97 -8.81
CA LEU A 37 -2.87 -19.31 -7.74
C LEU A 37 -3.30 -17.88 -8.08
N ALA A 38 -2.69 -17.25 -9.09
CA ALA A 38 -3.12 -15.91 -9.50
C ALA A 38 -4.49 -15.97 -10.18
N LEU A 39 -5.41 -15.19 -9.62
CA LEU A 39 -6.78 -15.11 -10.11
C LEU A 39 -6.83 -14.61 -11.56
N GLY A 40 -7.55 -15.35 -12.41
CA GLY A 40 -7.73 -15.01 -13.82
C GLY A 40 -6.56 -15.40 -14.73
N MET A 41 -5.61 -16.19 -14.26
CA MET A 41 -4.61 -16.85 -15.12
C MET A 41 -5.09 -18.22 -15.65
N SER A 42 -6.15 -18.76 -15.07
CA SER A 42 -6.82 -20.00 -15.47
C SER A 42 -8.31 -19.75 -15.73
N GLN A 43 -8.97 -20.61 -16.51
CA GLN A 43 -10.42 -20.49 -16.80
C GLN A 43 -11.27 -20.45 -15.52
N ARG A 44 -10.85 -21.19 -14.50
CA ARG A 44 -11.40 -21.18 -13.15
C ARG A 44 -10.25 -21.15 -12.16
N SER A 45 -10.32 -20.28 -11.16
CA SER A 45 -9.27 -20.10 -10.14
C SER A 45 -9.80 -20.51 -8.77
N PRO A 46 -9.04 -21.28 -7.97
CA PRO A 46 -9.39 -21.50 -6.57
C PRO A 46 -9.12 -20.21 -5.77
N ALA A 47 -9.98 -19.92 -4.80
CA ALA A 47 -9.85 -18.73 -3.96
C ALA A 47 -10.23 -19.00 -2.51
N LEU A 48 -9.66 -18.20 -1.60
CA LEU A 48 -10.25 -17.95 -0.30
C LEU A 48 -11.04 -16.66 -0.41
N SER A 49 -12.35 -16.73 -0.25
CA SER A 49 -13.28 -15.62 -0.45
C SER A 49 -13.82 -15.10 0.87
N PHE A 50 -14.07 -13.80 0.89
CA PHE A 50 -14.74 -13.08 1.97
C PHE A 50 -16.06 -12.57 1.40
N ALA A 51 -17.18 -13.07 1.89
CA ALA A 51 -18.49 -12.48 1.64
C ALA A 51 -18.83 -11.58 2.82
N VAL A 52 -19.26 -10.35 2.52
CA VAL A 52 -19.49 -9.31 3.50
C VAL A 52 -20.82 -8.63 3.21
N ASP A 53 -21.72 -8.65 4.18
CA ASP A 53 -22.93 -7.84 4.15
C ASP A 53 -22.64 -6.47 4.75
N ILE A 54 -22.95 -5.42 4.01
CA ILE A 54 -22.72 -4.03 4.42
C ILE A 54 -24.06 -3.34 4.60
N SER A 55 -24.29 -2.80 5.81
CA SER A 55 -25.51 -2.08 6.15
C SER A 55 -25.57 -0.73 5.41
N PRO A 56 -26.74 -0.06 5.39
CA PRO A 56 -26.85 1.30 4.86
C PRO A 56 -25.97 2.34 5.58
N THR A 57 -25.48 2.05 6.79
CA THR A 57 -24.54 2.91 7.53
C THR A 57 -23.08 2.56 7.27
N GLY A 58 -22.80 1.61 6.37
CA GLY A 58 -21.45 1.14 6.05
C GLY A 58 -20.89 0.11 7.03
N GLU A 59 -21.67 -0.34 8.02
CA GLU A 59 -21.23 -1.35 9.00
C GLU A 59 -21.23 -2.75 8.39
N LEU A 60 -20.30 -3.60 8.83
CA LEU A 60 -20.33 -5.01 8.46
C LEU A 60 -21.43 -5.71 9.26
N ALA A 61 -22.52 -6.09 8.59
CA ALA A 61 -23.64 -6.81 9.20
C ALA A 61 -23.41 -8.34 9.27
N GLY A 62 -22.63 -8.88 8.33
CA GLY A 62 -22.38 -10.32 8.20
C GLY A 62 -21.06 -10.58 7.51
N VAL A 63 -20.32 -11.61 7.94
CA VAL A 63 -19.05 -12.03 7.34
C VAL A 63 -19.06 -13.54 7.20
N GLU A 64 -18.73 -14.01 6.02
CA GLU A 64 -18.47 -15.42 5.73
C GLU A 64 -17.10 -15.53 5.07
N VAL A 65 -16.32 -16.51 5.53
CA VAL A 65 -15.05 -16.90 4.90
C VAL A 65 -15.22 -18.31 4.36
N ALA A 66 -14.92 -18.50 3.08
CA ALA A 66 -15.11 -19.79 2.42
C ALA A 66 -14.05 -20.04 1.34
N THR A 67 -13.74 -21.31 1.11
CA THR A 67 -12.99 -21.73 -0.08
C THR A 67 -13.93 -21.79 -1.28
N THR A 68 -13.60 -21.09 -2.36
CA THR A 68 -14.47 -20.98 -3.53
C THR A 68 -13.71 -21.26 -4.82
N TRP A 69 -14.47 -21.40 -5.90
CA TRP A 69 -13.93 -21.41 -7.26
C TRP A 69 -14.57 -20.29 -8.07
N VAL A 70 -13.74 -19.40 -8.59
CA VAL A 70 -14.18 -18.19 -9.27
C VAL A 70 -13.74 -18.16 -10.73
N LYS A 71 -14.54 -17.49 -11.57
CA LYS A 71 -14.14 -17.08 -12.92
C LYS A 71 -13.86 -15.58 -12.87
N VAL A 72 -12.62 -15.19 -13.14
CA VAL A 72 -12.16 -13.81 -12.95
C VAL A 72 -11.81 -13.20 -14.29
N GLN A 73 -12.40 -12.04 -14.57
CA GLN A 73 -12.01 -11.17 -15.68
C GLN A 73 -10.96 -10.18 -15.17
N ARG A 74 -9.82 -10.13 -15.85
CA ARG A 74 -8.74 -9.19 -15.54
C ARG A 74 -9.01 -7.87 -16.25
N MET A 75 -8.78 -6.78 -15.53
CA MET A 75 -8.84 -5.42 -16.06
C MET A 75 -7.84 -4.55 -15.32
N THR A 76 -7.36 -3.52 -15.99
CA THR A 76 -6.60 -2.42 -15.41
C THR A 76 -7.53 -1.42 -14.73
N TYR A 77 -7.01 -0.55 -13.86
CA TYR A 77 -7.79 0.54 -13.28
C TYR A 77 -8.35 1.49 -14.33
N ALA A 78 -7.61 1.74 -15.42
CA ALA A 78 -8.10 2.57 -16.52
C ALA A 78 -9.34 1.94 -17.19
N GLU A 79 -9.26 0.66 -17.54
CA GLU A 79 -10.40 -0.09 -18.09
C GLU A 79 -11.57 -0.12 -17.11
N ALA A 80 -11.34 -0.38 -15.82
CA ALA A 80 -12.40 -0.41 -14.81
C ALA A 80 -13.15 0.94 -14.69
N GLU A 81 -12.43 2.06 -14.80
CA GLU A 81 -13.01 3.41 -14.80
C GLU A 81 -13.90 3.62 -16.03
N GLU A 82 -13.41 3.23 -17.21
CA GLU A 82 -14.16 3.33 -18.47
C GLU A 82 -15.44 2.46 -18.47
N HIS A 83 -15.37 1.27 -17.85
CA HIS A 83 -16.51 0.34 -17.77
C HIS A 83 -17.50 0.68 -16.65
N LEU A 84 -17.12 1.53 -15.68
CA LEU A 84 -17.93 1.83 -14.50
C LEU A 84 -19.37 2.26 -14.84
N PRO A 85 -19.60 3.21 -15.79
CA PRO A 85 -20.96 3.69 -16.09
C PRO A 85 -21.88 2.63 -16.69
N GLY A 86 -21.31 1.61 -17.36
CA GLY A 86 -22.06 0.56 -18.05
C GLY A 86 -22.14 -0.77 -17.28
N SER A 87 -21.50 -0.89 -16.12
CA SER A 87 -21.40 -2.14 -15.37
C SER A 87 -22.20 -2.08 -14.05
N PRO A 88 -23.35 -2.77 -13.96
CA PRO A 88 -24.14 -2.82 -12.74
C PRO A 88 -23.35 -3.39 -11.54
N SER A 89 -22.47 -4.37 -11.78
CA SER A 89 -21.67 -4.98 -10.72
C SER A 89 -20.59 -4.03 -10.19
N LEU A 90 -19.89 -3.31 -11.06
CA LEU A 90 -18.89 -2.32 -10.62
C LEU A 90 -19.57 -1.11 -9.95
N THR A 91 -20.73 -0.68 -10.46
CA THR A 91 -21.52 0.38 -9.84
C THR A 91 -21.97 -0.03 -8.43
N ARG A 92 -22.43 -1.27 -8.26
CA ARG A 92 -22.82 -1.78 -6.94
C ARG A 92 -21.62 -1.88 -6.00
N LEU A 93 -20.48 -2.38 -6.48
CA LEU A 93 -19.24 -2.44 -5.69
C LEU A 93 -18.82 -1.05 -5.21
N ARG A 94 -18.86 -0.06 -6.11
CA ARG A 94 -18.57 1.35 -5.81
C ARG A 94 -19.45 1.88 -4.69
N GLN A 95 -20.77 1.69 -4.77
CA GLN A 95 -21.70 2.13 -3.73
C GLN A 95 -21.36 1.53 -2.36
N LEU A 96 -21.05 0.24 -2.33
CA LEU A 96 -20.70 -0.47 -1.10
C LEU A 96 -19.39 0.02 -0.50
N THR A 97 -18.38 0.26 -1.33
CA THR A 97 -17.10 0.81 -0.87
C THR A 97 -17.23 2.26 -0.42
N ASP A 98 -18.03 3.08 -1.10
CA ASP A 98 -18.26 4.47 -0.70
C ASP A 98 -18.91 4.53 0.70
N LEU A 99 -19.90 3.66 0.99
CA LEU A 99 -20.48 3.54 2.34
C LEU A 99 -19.45 3.17 3.42
N SER A 100 -18.59 2.17 3.14
CA SER A 100 -17.52 1.78 4.08
C SER A 100 -16.52 2.92 4.31
N ARG A 101 -16.15 3.63 3.24
CA ARG A 101 -15.22 4.75 3.28
C ARG A 101 -15.79 5.90 4.11
N ASP A 102 -17.07 6.22 3.95
CA ASP A 102 -17.74 7.27 4.72
C ASP A 102 -17.86 6.91 6.20
N ARG A 103 -18.19 5.65 6.54
CA ARG A 103 -18.13 5.14 7.92
C ARG A 103 -16.74 5.27 8.52
N ARG A 104 -15.70 4.86 7.79
CA ARG A 104 -14.32 4.99 8.26
C ARG A 104 -13.95 6.45 8.50
N ARG A 105 -14.35 7.35 7.59
CA ARG A 105 -14.12 8.79 7.73
C ARG A 105 -14.80 9.35 8.98
N SER A 106 -16.04 8.95 9.27
CA SER A 106 -16.73 9.39 10.50
C SER A 106 -16.07 8.85 11.78
N ARG A 107 -15.29 7.76 11.68
CA ARG A 107 -14.45 7.19 12.74
C ARG A 107 -13.01 7.71 12.76
N GLY A 108 -12.73 8.80 12.05
CA GLY A 108 -11.42 9.45 12.07
C GLY A 108 -10.34 8.76 11.24
N ALA A 109 -10.72 7.89 10.29
CA ALA A 109 -9.75 7.30 9.37
C ALA A 109 -8.99 8.38 8.59
N VAL A 110 -7.73 8.09 8.33
CA VAL A 110 -6.81 9.01 7.68
C VAL A 110 -6.70 8.67 6.20
N PHE A 111 -6.96 9.66 5.35
CA PHE A 111 -6.80 9.58 3.91
C PHE A 111 -5.67 10.52 3.50
N ILE A 112 -4.56 9.94 3.04
CA ILE A 112 -3.40 10.68 2.55
C ILE A 112 -3.26 10.32 1.09
N ASP A 113 -3.62 11.26 0.22
CA ASP A 113 -3.47 11.14 -1.22
C ASP A 113 -2.24 11.93 -1.66
N PHE A 114 -1.09 11.27 -1.55
CA PHE A 114 0.20 11.85 -1.92
C PHE A 114 0.61 11.37 -3.32
N PRO A 115 1.28 12.20 -4.13
CA PRO A 115 1.71 11.79 -5.46
C PRO A 115 2.55 10.50 -5.41
N GLU A 116 2.12 9.49 -6.17
CA GLU A 116 2.87 8.26 -6.40
C GLU A 116 3.32 8.20 -7.87
N ALA A 117 4.48 7.58 -8.12
CA ALA A 117 4.99 7.36 -9.46
C ALA A 117 5.46 5.91 -9.61
N LYS A 118 5.20 5.35 -10.78
CA LYS A 118 5.72 4.04 -11.16
C LYS A 118 7.00 4.21 -11.95
N ILE A 119 8.07 3.61 -11.45
CA ILE A 119 9.37 3.57 -12.11
C ILE A 119 9.50 2.22 -12.80
N ARG A 120 9.87 2.22 -14.08
CA ARG A 120 10.24 1.02 -14.83
C ARG A 120 11.61 1.23 -15.48
N VAL A 121 12.45 0.21 -15.39
CA VAL A 121 13.76 0.21 -16.01
C VAL A 121 13.82 -0.92 -17.03
N ARG A 122 14.35 -0.62 -18.21
CA ARG A 122 14.68 -1.60 -19.25
C ARG A 122 16.12 -1.37 -19.69
N MET A 123 16.80 -2.41 -20.14
CA MET A 123 18.13 -2.26 -20.73
C MET A 123 18.00 -2.09 -22.26
N ASP A 124 18.70 -1.11 -22.82
CA ASP A 124 18.95 -0.96 -24.25
C ASP A 124 20.47 -1.09 -24.47
N GLY A 125 20.92 -2.29 -24.84
CA GLY A 125 22.32 -2.68 -24.70
C GLY A 125 22.77 -2.64 -23.24
N ASP A 126 23.83 -1.88 -22.96
CA ASP A 126 24.37 -1.67 -21.61
C ASP A 126 23.77 -0.41 -20.92
N GLU A 127 22.90 0.33 -21.60
CA GLU A 127 22.33 1.56 -21.05
C GLU A 127 20.92 1.34 -20.48
N PRO A 128 20.62 1.83 -19.27
CA PRO A 128 19.28 1.74 -18.70
C PRO A 128 18.37 2.82 -19.28
N VAL A 129 17.18 2.42 -19.73
CA VAL A 129 16.07 3.29 -20.14
C VAL A 129 15.05 3.34 -19.00
N ILE A 130 14.90 4.53 -18.40
CA ILE A 130 14.01 4.75 -17.25
C ILE A 130 12.72 5.47 -17.70
N ASP A 131 11.60 4.84 -17.38
CA ASP A 131 10.24 5.38 -17.50
C ASP A 131 9.71 5.67 -16.10
N ILE A 132 9.39 6.95 -15.83
CA ILE A 132 8.72 7.37 -14.60
C ILE A 132 7.37 7.94 -15.00
N ALA A 133 6.31 7.29 -14.54
CA ALA A 133 4.94 7.68 -14.85
C ALA A 133 4.16 7.92 -13.56
N PRO A 134 3.57 9.11 -13.38
CA PRO A 134 2.66 9.36 -12.26
C PRO A 134 1.52 8.35 -12.26
N LEU A 135 1.20 7.83 -11.08
CA LEU A 135 0.00 7.06 -10.86
C LEU A 135 -1.15 8.07 -10.70
N GLY A 136 -1.87 8.30 -11.80
CA GLY A 136 -3.02 9.21 -11.76
C GLY A 136 -4.07 8.75 -10.75
N ASP A 137 -4.76 9.72 -10.16
CA ASP A 137 -5.91 9.48 -9.29
C ASP A 137 -7.04 8.83 -10.13
N ARG A 138 -7.53 7.70 -9.63
CA ARG A 138 -8.60 6.92 -10.27
C ARG A 138 -9.53 6.40 -9.19
N ARG A 139 -10.82 6.66 -9.36
CA ARG A 139 -11.88 6.21 -8.43
C ARG A 139 -11.92 4.69 -8.33
N SER A 140 -11.61 4.00 -9.42
CA SER A 140 -11.43 2.54 -9.44
C SER A 140 -10.32 2.02 -8.52
N ARG A 141 -9.22 2.78 -8.34
CA ARG A 141 -8.13 2.42 -7.41
C ARG A 141 -8.61 2.54 -5.97
N ASP A 142 -9.29 3.62 -5.65
CA ASP A 142 -9.91 3.86 -4.35
C ASP A 142 -10.95 2.78 -3.99
N MET A 143 -11.83 2.44 -4.93
CA MET A 143 -12.80 1.37 -4.79
C MET A 143 -12.13 0.03 -4.45
N VAL A 144 -11.07 -0.35 -5.19
CA VAL A 144 -10.35 -1.59 -4.90
C VAL A 144 -9.63 -1.52 -3.55
N ALA A 145 -8.98 -0.41 -3.21
CA ALA A 145 -8.31 -0.25 -1.93
C ALA A 145 -9.28 -0.43 -0.75
N GLU A 146 -10.45 0.16 -0.83
CA GLU A 146 -11.50 0.04 0.18
C GLU A 146 -12.09 -1.38 0.25
N ALA A 147 -12.29 -2.05 -0.88
CA ALA A 147 -12.67 -3.46 -0.90
C ALA A 147 -11.62 -4.36 -0.22
N MET A 148 -10.33 -4.05 -0.37
CA MET A 148 -9.26 -4.79 0.32
C MET A 148 -9.25 -4.54 1.83
N ILE A 149 -9.58 -3.31 2.25
CA ILE A 149 -9.75 -2.94 3.67
C ILE A 149 -10.91 -3.74 4.27
N LEU A 150 -12.06 -3.76 3.60
CA LEU A 150 -13.24 -4.54 4.02
C LEU A 150 -12.92 -6.02 4.19
N ALA A 151 -12.19 -6.62 3.24
CA ALA A 151 -11.75 -8.01 3.36
C ALA A 151 -10.81 -8.23 4.56
N GLY A 152 -9.96 -7.25 4.88
CA GLY A 152 -9.08 -7.32 6.05
C GLY A 152 -9.81 -7.14 7.39
N GLU A 153 -10.84 -6.30 7.43
CA GLU A 153 -11.75 -6.16 8.57
C GLU A 153 -12.56 -7.46 8.77
N ALA A 154 -13.08 -8.03 7.69
CA ALA A 154 -13.77 -9.32 7.70
C ALA A 154 -12.87 -10.46 8.21
N ALA A 155 -11.62 -10.54 7.73
CA ALA A 155 -10.66 -11.52 8.20
C ALA A 155 -10.38 -11.39 9.70
N ALA A 156 -10.20 -10.17 10.20
CA ALA A 156 -9.97 -9.91 11.62
C ALA A 156 -11.19 -10.27 12.47
N ARG A 157 -12.40 -9.91 12.02
CA ARG A 157 -13.63 -10.23 12.72
C ARG A 157 -13.86 -11.75 12.80
N PHE A 158 -13.69 -12.45 11.68
CA PHE A 158 -13.78 -13.91 11.65
C PHE A 158 -12.78 -14.55 12.64
N ALA A 159 -11.52 -14.08 12.64
CA ALA A 159 -10.52 -14.61 13.57
C ALA A 159 -10.91 -14.38 15.05
N LEU A 160 -11.49 -13.23 15.39
CA LEU A 160 -11.94 -12.93 16.75
C LEU A 160 -13.14 -13.78 17.18
N GLU A 161 -14.16 -13.90 16.33
CA GLU A 161 -15.35 -14.72 16.59
C GLU A 161 -15.00 -16.20 16.80
N HIS A 162 -14.01 -16.70 16.05
CA HIS A 162 -13.52 -18.07 16.13
C HIS A 162 -12.32 -18.27 17.06
N GLN A 163 -11.88 -17.23 17.79
CA GLN A 163 -10.76 -17.27 18.74
C GLN A 163 -9.45 -17.82 18.12
N LEU A 164 -9.16 -17.45 16.88
CA LEU A 164 -7.96 -17.89 16.17
C LEU A 164 -6.74 -17.07 16.59
N PRO A 165 -5.60 -17.72 16.89
CA PRO A 165 -4.31 -17.03 16.90
C PRO A 165 -4.04 -16.39 15.54
N PHE A 166 -3.80 -15.08 15.49
CA PHE A 166 -3.85 -14.34 14.24
C PHE A 166 -2.89 -13.15 14.18
N PRO A 167 -2.29 -12.83 13.02
CA PRO A 167 -1.46 -11.64 12.87
C PRO A 167 -2.32 -10.39 12.60
N PHE A 168 -2.74 -9.71 13.65
CA PHE A 168 -3.49 -8.46 13.57
C PHE A 168 -2.60 -7.27 13.23
N ALA A 169 -3.07 -6.38 12.36
CA ALA A 169 -2.42 -5.12 12.04
C ALA A 169 -3.04 -4.00 12.88
N THR A 170 -2.24 -3.41 13.77
CA THR A 170 -2.68 -2.37 14.69
C THR A 170 -1.89 -1.08 14.47
N GLN A 171 -2.52 0.05 14.80
CA GLN A 171 -1.89 1.36 14.71
C GLN A 171 -2.43 2.23 15.85
N PRO A 172 -1.56 2.73 16.74
CA PRO A 172 -1.99 3.62 17.82
C PRO A 172 -2.41 4.99 17.27
N PRO A 173 -3.10 5.82 18.05
CA PRO A 173 -3.44 7.19 17.68
C PRO A 173 -2.22 8.02 17.23
N PRO A 174 -2.42 9.08 16.44
CA PRO A 174 -1.35 10.00 16.05
C PRO A 174 -0.69 10.63 17.28
N ARG A 175 0.56 11.07 17.13
CA ARG A 175 1.35 11.70 18.20
C ARG A 175 0.70 12.95 18.77
N GLN A 176 -0.05 13.66 17.94
CA GLN A 176 -0.81 14.84 18.30
C GLN A 176 -2.18 14.74 17.64
N GLU A 177 -3.21 15.12 18.38
CA GLU A 177 -4.54 15.28 17.83
C GLU A 177 -4.54 16.43 16.82
N ARG A 178 -5.45 16.34 15.85
CA ARG A 178 -5.61 17.42 14.88
C ARG A 178 -6.36 18.56 15.57
N GLU A 179 -5.81 19.75 15.51
CA GLU A 179 -6.46 20.95 16.05
C GLU A 179 -7.81 21.20 15.32
N GLU A 180 -8.82 21.65 16.07
CA GLU A 180 -10.09 22.06 15.48
C GLU A 180 -9.88 23.21 14.50
N GLY A 181 -10.44 23.07 13.28
CA GLY A 181 -10.28 24.08 12.22
C GLY A 181 -8.95 24.03 11.47
N ALA A 182 -8.05 23.09 11.79
CA ALA A 182 -6.81 22.90 11.02
C ALA A 182 -7.12 22.63 9.54
N GLU A 183 -6.30 23.20 8.65
CA GLU A 183 -6.41 22.93 7.22
C GLU A 183 -6.29 21.43 6.95
N THR A 184 -7.21 20.92 6.11
CA THR A 184 -7.31 19.49 5.80
C THR A 184 -7.12 19.16 4.34
N GLU A 185 -7.13 20.19 3.50
CA GLU A 185 -6.95 20.11 2.06
C GLU A 185 -5.52 20.51 1.68
N GLY A 186 -5.06 20.08 0.51
CA GLY A 186 -3.70 20.35 0.05
C GLY A 186 -2.67 19.31 0.49
N LEU A 187 -1.56 19.27 -0.23
CA LEU A 187 -0.48 18.34 0.03
C LEU A 187 0.30 18.75 1.28
N ALA A 188 0.42 20.04 1.58
CA ALA A 188 1.10 20.49 2.80
C ALA A 188 0.36 20.01 4.06
N ALA A 189 -0.97 20.15 4.10
CA ALA A 189 -1.79 19.65 5.21
C ALA A 189 -1.68 18.12 5.35
N MET A 190 -1.74 17.38 4.23
CA MET A 190 -1.57 15.93 4.23
C MET A 190 -0.16 15.51 4.67
N TYR A 191 0.88 16.25 4.27
CA TYR A 191 2.27 16.02 4.66
C TYR A 191 2.46 16.20 6.17
N ALA A 192 1.97 17.32 6.70
CA ALA A 192 2.00 17.61 8.14
C ALA A 192 1.27 16.52 8.92
N TRP A 193 0.07 16.13 8.46
CA TRP A 193 -0.72 15.10 9.13
C TRP A 193 -0.09 13.71 9.07
N ARG A 194 0.50 13.34 7.92
CA ARG A 194 1.27 12.09 7.75
C ARG A 194 2.39 11.96 8.77
N ARG A 195 3.08 13.07 9.10
CA ARG A 195 4.18 13.08 10.08
C ARG A 195 3.72 12.90 11.52
N GLN A 196 2.47 13.23 11.84
CA GLN A 196 1.90 12.97 13.15
C GLN A 196 1.52 11.50 13.34
N GLN A 197 1.37 10.74 12.26
CA GLN A 197 1.02 9.32 12.35
C GLN A 197 2.14 8.50 12.98
N VAL A 198 1.74 7.55 13.82
CA VAL A 198 2.64 6.51 14.35
C VAL A 198 2.64 5.33 13.39
N PRO A 199 3.79 4.71 13.06
CA PRO A 199 3.83 3.53 12.21
C PRO A 199 2.96 2.40 12.77
N GLY A 200 2.13 1.80 11.93
CA GLY A 200 1.41 0.57 12.29
C GLY A 200 2.36 -0.63 12.41
N LYS A 201 1.94 -1.62 13.19
CA LYS A 201 2.67 -2.88 13.42
C LYS A 201 1.74 -4.07 13.22
N VAL A 202 2.33 -5.23 12.97
CA VAL A 202 1.59 -6.50 12.98
C VAL A 202 1.97 -7.24 14.26
N GLN A 203 0.99 -7.75 14.99
CA GLN A 203 1.16 -8.36 16.31
C GLN A 203 0.09 -9.45 16.55
N GLY A 204 0.32 -10.34 17.52
CA GLY A 204 -0.62 -11.43 17.82
C GLY A 204 -1.90 -10.98 18.52
N ALA A 205 -1.86 -9.86 19.24
CA ALA A 205 -3.03 -9.29 19.92
C ALA A 205 -3.77 -8.32 19.01
N SER A 206 -5.10 -8.49 18.93
CA SER A 206 -5.99 -7.54 18.25
C SER A 206 -5.96 -6.17 18.92
N GLY A 207 -6.31 -5.14 18.15
CA GLY A 207 -6.40 -3.78 18.62
C GLY A 207 -6.72 -2.80 17.49
N PRO A 208 -7.00 -1.53 17.84
CA PRO A 208 -7.43 -0.55 16.88
C PRO A 208 -6.34 -0.22 15.86
N HIS A 209 -6.79 0.20 14.68
CA HIS A 209 -5.96 0.76 13.63
C HIS A 209 -6.43 2.19 13.35
N SER A 210 -5.87 3.15 14.07
CA SER A 210 -6.25 4.58 14.04
C SER A 210 -6.35 5.15 12.62
N GLY A 211 -5.32 4.97 11.79
CA GLY A 211 -5.29 5.49 10.42
C GLY A 211 -6.34 4.85 9.50
N LEU A 212 -6.91 3.70 9.85
CA LEU A 212 -7.97 3.05 9.10
C LEU A 212 -9.37 3.29 9.72
N GLY A 213 -9.47 3.85 10.92
CA GLY A 213 -10.74 4.02 11.63
C GLY A 213 -11.43 2.68 11.96
N LEU A 214 -10.64 1.64 12.24
CA LEU A 214 -11.12 0.28 12.51
C LEU A 214 -10.72 -0.20 13.90
N GLU A 215 -11.59 -0.98 14.55
CA GLU A 215 -11.33 -1.56 15.88
C GLU A 215 -10.46 -2.82 15.82
N ALA A 216 -10.55 -3.56 14.72
CA ALA A 216 -9.71 -4.72 14.44
C ALA A 216 -9.45 -4.82 12.93
N TYR A 217 -8.23 -5.17 12.55
CA TYR A 217 -7.84 -5.28 11.15
C TYR A 217 -6.72 -6.30 10.97
N ALA A 218 -6.74 -7.02 9.85
CA ALA A 218 -5.68 -7.92 9.45
C ALA A 218 -5.44 -7.82 7.94
N ARG A 219 -4.20 -8.00 7.49
CA ARG A 219 -3.88 -7.97 6.05
C ARG A 219 -4.14 -9.35 5.47
N ALA A 220 -5.16 -9.46 4.60
CA ALA A 220 -5.63 -10.76 4.09
C ALA A 220 -5.63 -10.88 2.56
N THR A 221 -5.20 -9.84 1.83
CA THR A 221 -5.49 -9.70 0.39
C THR A 221 -4.25 -9.80 -0.49
N SER A 222 -3.09 -10.14 0.07
CA SER A 222 -1.86 -10.29 -0.72
C SER A 222 -0.99 -11.51 -0.31
N PRO A 223 -1.57 -12.72 -0.17
CA PRO A 223 -0.85 -13.91 0.31
C PRO A 223 0.28 -14.38 -0.62
N LEU A 224 0.29 -13.97 -1.90
CA LEU A 224 1.36 -14.33 -2.84
C LEU A 224 2.63 -13.47 -2.69
N ARG A 225 2.54 -12.36 -1.96
CA ARG A 225 3.63 -11.36 -1.88
C ARG A 225 3.91 -10.83 -0.48
N ARG A 226 3.10 -11.19 0.52
CA ARG A 226 3.31 -10.85 1.93
C ARG A 226 3.13 -12.10 2.78
N TYR A 227 4.15 -12.48 3.55
CA TYR A 227 4.14 -13.73 4.28
C TYR A 227 3.04 -13.76 5.35
N LEU A 228 2.81 -12.64 6.05
CA LEU A 228 1.75 -12.60 7.07
C LEU A 228 0.34 -12.69 6.47
N ASP A 229 0.11 -12.21 5.25
CA ASP A 229 -1.15 -12.47 4.52
C ASP A 229 -1.30 -13.96 4.17
N LEU A 230 -0.18 -14.65 3.86
CA LEU A 230 -0.19 -16.10 3.67
C LEU A 230 -0.51 -16.84 4.98
N VAL A 231 0.02 -16.40 6.11
CA VAL A 231 -0.29 -16.95 7.44
C VAL A 231 -1.76 -16.75 7.78
N VAL A 232 -2.33 -15.56 7.49
CA VAL A 232 -3.77 -15.31 7.57
C VAL A 232 -4.55 -16.34 6.75
N HIS A 233 -4.15 -16.58 5.50
CA HIS A 233 -4.80 -17.59 4.64
C HIS A 233 -4.66 -19.01 5.18
N GLN A 234 -3.53 -19.36 5.80
CA GLN A 234 -3.33 -20.67 6.43
C GLN A 234 -4.30 -20.86 7.61
N GLN A 235 -4.44 -19.85 8.48
CA GLN A 235 -5.36 -19.89 9.63
C GLN A 235 -6.82 -19.97 9.20
N LEU A 236 -7.25 -19.04 8.34
CA LEU A 236 -8.62 -18.99 7.86
C LEU A 236 -9.02 -20.26 7.13
N ARG A 237 -8.13 -20.77 6.24
CA ARG A 237 -8.41 -22.00 5.51
C ARG A 237 -8.52 -23.19 6.46
N ALA A 238 -7.61 -23.33 7.42
CA ALA A 238 -7.68 -24.41 8.41
C ALA A 238 -9.00 -24.36 9.19
N ALA A 239 -9.41 -23.18 9.67
CA ALA A 239 -10.66 -23.02 10.40
C ALA A 239 -11.90 -23.42 9.57
N VAL A 240 -12.00 -22.97 8.32
CA VAL A 240 -13.19 -23.25 7.49
C VAL A 240 -13.22 -24.67 6.91
N THR A 241 -12.09 -25.37 6.87
CA THR A 241 -12.02 -26.77 6.41
C THR A 241 -11.89 -27.79 7.54
N GLY A 242 -11.98 -27.37 8.81
CA GLY A 242 -11.78 -28.26 9.97
C GLY A 242 -10.35 -28.81 10.10
N GLY A 243 -9.35 -28.11 9.57
CA GLY A 243 -7.94 -28.44 9.70
C GLY A 243 -7.31 -27.89 10.98
N GLU A 244 -6.06 -28.27 11.23
CA GLU A 244 -5.28 -27.79 12.37
C GLU A 244 -4.83 -26.33 12.16
N VAL A 245 -5.18 -25.48 13.14
CA VAL A 245 -4.77 -24.07 13.20
C VAL A 245 -3.41 -23.94 13.88
N LEU A 246 -2.74 -22.80 13.67
CA LEU A 246 -1.46 -22.56 14.34
C LEU A 246 -1.77 -22.03 15.74
N ASP A 247 -0.96 -22.42 16.71
CA ASP A 247 -1.05 -21.86 18.06
C ASP A 247 -0.43 -20.45 18.13
N GLU A 248 -0.60 -19.79 19.27
CA GLU A 248 -0.06 -18.45 19.51
C GLU A 248 1.46 -18.39 19.38
N ALA A 249 2.17 -19.42 19.85
CA ALA A 249 3.62 -19.49 19.78
C ALA A 249 4.10 -19.52 18.32
N ALA A 250 3.46 -20.33 17.47
CA ALA A 250 3.77 -20.44 16.06
C ALA A 250 3.44 -19.16 15.26
N ILE A 251 2.42 -18.40 15.67
CA ILE A 251 2.12 -17.07 15.11
C ILE A 251 3.19 -16.06 15.54
N LEU A 252 3.59 -16.05 16.82
CA LEU A 252 4.64 -15.15 17.34
C LEU A 252 6.00 -15.40 16.67
N GLU A 253 6.36 -16.67 16.45
CA GLU A 253 7.58 -17.05 15.74
C GLU A 253 7.62 -16.43 14.33
N ARG A 254 6.51 -16.55 13.58
CA ARG A 254 6.37 -16.02 12.22
C ARG A 254 6.39 -14.50 12.19
N LEU A 255 5.75 -13.85 13.16
CA LEU A 255 5.80 -12.40 13.33
C LEU A 255 7.23 -11.92 13.57
N GLY A 256 7.98 -12.63 14.43
CA GLY A 256 9.39 -12.34 14.71
C GLY A 256 10.26 -12.41 13.46
N ALA A 257 10.12 -13.49 12.67
CA ALA A 257 10.87 -13.68 11.43
C ALA A 257 10.62 -12.55 10.42
N VAL A 258 9.35 -12.16 10.20
CA VAL A 258 9.02 -11.08 9.26
C VAL A 258 9.50 -9.73 9.76
N THR A 259 9.36 -9.47 11.05
CA THR A 259 9.78 -8.19 11.65
C THR A 259 11.29 -7.97 11.51
N ALA A 260 12.08 -9.05 11.60
CA ALA A 260 13.53 -9.00 11.46
C ALA A 260 13.99 -8.49 10.08
N VAL A 261 13.22 -8.76 9.02
CA VAL A 261 13.59 -8.37 7.63
C VAL A 261 12.81 -7.16 7.10
N ALA A 262 11.65 -6.83 7.66
CA ALA A 262 10.73 -5.82 7.12
C ALA A 262 11.32 -4.40 7.01
N GLY A 263 12.29 -4.04 7.86
CA GLY A 263 13.01 -2.77 7.76
C GLY A 263 13.87 -2.69 6.49
N ASN A 264 14.67 -3.73 6.26
CA ASN A 264 15.60 -3.82 5.14
C ASN A 264 14.87 -3.85 3.80
N LEU A 265 13.77 -4.61 3.69
CA LEU A 265 12.97 -4.70 2.46
C LEU A 265 12.43 -3.33 2.04
N ARG A 266 11.82 -2.59 2.98
CA ARG A 266 11.31 -1.23 2.71
C ARG A 266 12.41 -0.24 2.37
N GLN A 267 13.58 -0.38 2.98
CA GLN A 267 14.72 0.46 2.67
C GLN A 267 15.25 0.18 1.27
N LEU A 268 15.37 -1.09 0.88
CA LEU A 268 15.82 -1.50 -0.43
C LEU A 268 14.93 -0.95 -1.55
N GLU A 269 13.61 -1.09 -1.44
CA GLU A 269 12.66 -0.55 -2.43
C GLU A 269 12.78 0.98 -2.55
N ARG A 270 12.86 1.71 -1.43
CA ARG A 270 13.06 3.17 -1.45
C ARG A 270 14.39 3.56 -2.09
N LEU A 271 15.48 2.88 -1.75
CA LEU A 271 16.80 3.19 -2.29
C LEU A 271 16.88 2.88 -3.78
N SER A 272 16.30 1.76 -4.23
CA SER A 272 16.16 1.43 -5.65
C SER A 272 15.38 2.51 -6.39
N ASN A 273 14.19 2.87 -5.90
CA ASN A 273 13.38 3.91 -6.54
C ASN A 273 14.12 5.25 -6.57
N ARG A 274 14.76 5.65 -5.48
CA ARG A 274 15.57 6.88 -5.43
C ARG A 274 16.73 6.83 -6.42
N HIS A 275 17.46 5.72 -6.48
CA HIS A 275 18.57 5.53 -7.42
C HIS A 275 18.09 5.74 -8.86
N TRP A 276 17.05 5.02 -9.27
CA TRP A 276 16.56 5.08 -10.65
C TRP A 276 15.91 6.43 -11.00
N THR A 277 15.26 7.11 -10.05
CA THR A 277 14.83 8.51 -10.25
C THR A 277 16.01 9.44 -10.50
N LEU A 278 17.14 9.24 -9.83
CA LEU A 278 18.33 10.07 -10.03
C LEU A 278 19.03 9.75 -11.36
N VAL A 279 19.09 8.48 -11.77
CA VAL A 279 19.59 8.11 -13.11
C VAL A 279 18.70 8.72 -14.20
N TYR A 280 17.38 8.70 -14.04
CA TYR A 280 16.43 9.36 -14.93
C TYR A 280 16.74 10.87 -15.07
N LEU A 281 17.04 11.55 -13.97
CA LEU A 281 17.41 12.97 -13.95
C LEU A 281 18.78 13.23 -14.58
N MET A 282 19.77 12.35 -14.36
CA MET A 282 21.10 12.45 -15.00
C MET A 282 21.03 12.36 -16.53
N GLN A 283 20.12 11.55 -17.06
CA GLN A 283 19.87 11.43 -18.49
C GLN A 283 19.15 12.65 -19.08
N ARG A 284 18.72 13.61 -18.25
CA ARG A 284 17.94 14.80 -18.64
C ARG A 284 18.57 16.07 -18.01
N PRO A 285 19.78 16.47 -18.43
CA PRO A 285 20.39 17.69 -17.93
C PRO A 285 19.50 18.90 -18.22
N GLY A 286 19.34 19.78 -17.22
CA GLY A 286 18.45 20.93 -17.33
C GLY A 286 16.95 20.58 -17.28
N TRP A 287 16.59 19.40 -16.77
CA TRP A 287 15.21 19.02 -16.49
C TRP A 287 14.50 20.13 -15.71
N ARG A 288 13.25 20.41 -16.10
CA ARG A 288 12.37 21.37 -15.45
C ARG A 288 11.06 20.70 -15.08
N GLY A 289 10.47 21.11 -13.98
CA GLY A 289 9.14 20.67 -13.60
C GLY A 289 8.58 21.44 -12.42
N ARG A 290 7.40 21.02 -11.98
CA ARG A 290 6.64 21.64 -10.91
C ARG A 290 6.95 20.97 -9.57
N GLY A 291 7.40 21.75 -8.60
CA GLY A 291 7.40 21.39 -7.18
C GLY A 291 6.22 22.02 -6.45
N ILE A 292 5.72 21.36 -5.41
CA ILE A 292 4.69 21.91 -4.51
C ILE A 292 5.31 22.03 -3.11
N LEU A 293 5.23 23.21 -2.51
CA LEU A 293 5.78 23.50 -1.18
C LEU A 293 4.95 22.84 -0.07
N LEU A 294 5.57 21.96 0.71
CA LEU A 294 4.90 21.19 1.78
C LEU A 294 5.16 21.74 3.18
N GLU A 295 6.37 22.25 3.41
CA GLU A 295 6.79 22.83 4.68
C GLU A 295 7.89 23.85 4.40
N GLN A 296 7.93 24.95 5.15
CA GLN A 296 9.03 25.91 5.08
C GLN A 296 9.57 26.20 6.48
N ARG A 297 10.89 26.19 6.61
CA ARG A 297 11.63 26.58 7.82
C ARG A 297 12.69 27.60 7.44
N ARG A 298 12.42 28.88 7.70
CA ARG A 298 13.27 30.00 7.26
C ARG A 298 13.48 29.92 5.74
N SER A 299 14.70 29.72 5.29
CA SER A 299 15.08 29.65 3.88
C SER A 299 15.12 28.23 3.31
N LEU A 300 14.69 27.21 4.06
CA LEU A 300 14.66 25.82 3.61
C LEU A 300 13.20 25.40 3.41
N GLY A 301 12.84 25.03 2.19
CA GLY A 301 11.52 24.50 1.84
C GLY A 301 11.59 23.01 1.55
N VAL A 302 10.65 22.23 2.08
CA VAL A 302 10.41 20.84 1.65
C VAL A 302 9.40 20.88 0.52
N VAL A 303 9.75 20.30 -0.62
CA VAL A 303 8.88 20.25 -1.80
C VAL A 303 8.66 18.80 -2.22
N VAL A 304 7.51 18.52 -2.82
CA VAL A 304 7.29 17.31 -3.62
C VAL A 304 7.24 17.68 -5.09
N ILE A 305 7.91 16.89 -5.93
CA ILE A 305 7.75 16.91 -7.39
C ILE A 305 6.72 15.83 -7.73
N PRO A 306 5.46 16.18 -8.05
CA PRO A 306 4.40 15.17 -8.24
C PRO A 306 4.70 14.23 -9.40
N GLU A 307 5.31 14.73 -10.48
CA GLU A 307 5.64 13.93 -11.67
C GLU A 307 6.61 12.78 -11.35
N LEU A 308 7.48 12.98 -10.36
CA LEU A 308 8.51 12.03 -9.98
C LEU A 308 8.19 11.32 -8.64
N ALA A 309 7.09 11.69 -7.98
CA ALA A 309 6.81 11.36 -6.59
C ALA A 309 8.04 11.58 -5.66
N LEU A 310 8.74 12.70 -5.88
CA LEU A 310 10.04 12.95 -5.27
C LEU A 310 9.94 14.07 -4.24
N GLU A 311 10.08 13.73 -2.97
CA GLU A 311 10.23 14.69 -1.88
C GLU A 311 11.71 15.08 -1.72
N LEU A 312 12.00 16.38 -1.60
CA LEU A 312 13.35 16.92 -1.40
C LEU A 312 13.31 18.32 -0.79
N GLU A 313 14.48 18.80 -0.37
CA GLU A 313 14.65 20.15 0.15
C GLU A 313 15.19 21.11 -0.92
N VAL A 314 14.67 22.34 -0.94
CA VAL A 314 15.14 23.46 -1.78
C VAL A 314 15.40 24.70 -0.94
N HIS A 315 16.28 25.57 -1.43
CA HIS A 315 16.49 26.88 -0.83
C HIS A 315 15.48 27.89 -1.38
N LEU A 316 14.86 28.67 -0.50
CA LEU A 316 13.89 29.71 -0.83
C LEU A 316 14.41 31.08 -0.39
N SER A 317 14.28 32.08 -1.26
CA SER A 317 14.73 33.46 -1.01
C SER A 317 13.78 34.24 -0.09
N LYS A 318 12.53 33.79 0.03
CA LYS A 318 11.48 34.41 0.85
C LYS A 318 10.53 33.36 1.41
N GLU A 319 9.70 33.76 2.38
CA GLU A 319 8.56 32.96 2.82
C GLU A 319 7.49 32.92 1.74
N LEU A 320 6.99 31.73 1.46
CA LEU A 320 5.94 31.46 0.50
C LEU A 320 4.79 30.72 1.20
N PRO A 321 3.54 30.93 0.76
CA PRO A 321 2.42 30.13 1.24
C PRO A 321 2.66 28.64 0.99
N LEU A 322 2.23 27.79 1.92
CA LEU A 322 2.23 26.34 1.69
C LEU A 322 1.32 25.99 0.50
N ASP A 323 1.56 24.84 -0.12
CA ASP A 323 0.95 24.40 -1.38
C ASP A 323 1.23 25.32 -2.59
N SER A 324 2.14 26.29 -2.47
CA SER A 324 2.60 27.08 -3.60
C SER A 324 3.31 26.22 -4.65
N ASP A 325 3.04 26.56 -5.91
CA ASP A 325 3.73 25.99 -7.06
C ASP A 325 5.07 26.67 -7.29
N LEU A 326 6.12 25.85 -7.36
CA LEU A 326 7.49 26.28 -7.55
C LEU A 326 8.03 25.69 -8.86
N PRO A 327 8.43 26.52 -9.83
CA PRO A 327 9.14 26.02 -11.01
C PRO A 327 10.55 25.60 -10.58
N LEU A 328 10.88 24.33 -10.79
CA LEU A 328 12.16 23.75 -10.40
C LEU A 328 13.01 23.45 -11.62
N LEU A 329 14.28 23.88 -11.55
CA LEU A 329 15.33 23.53 -12.50
C LEU A 329 16.33 22.59 -11.84
N LEU A 330 16.59 21.44 -12.46
CA LEU A 330 17.65 20.52 -12.05
C LEU A 330 19.02 21.19 -12.16
N GLY A 331 19.74 21.28 -11.04
CA GLY A 331 21.09 21.81 -10.97
C GLY A 331 22.15 20.71 -11.09
N SER A 332 22.13 19.75 -10.18
CA SER A 332 23.10 18.64 -10.16
C SER A 332 22.51 17.36 -9.54
N VAL A 333 23.11 16.23 -9.89
CA VAL A 333 22.81 14.91 -9.30
C VAL A 333 24.10 14.33 -8.73
N ASP A 334 24.07 13.92 -7.47
CA ASP A 334 25.12 13.13 -6.81
C ASP A 334 24.53 11.74 -6.52
N LEU A 335 24.76 10.83 -7.47
CA LEU A 335 24.23 9.48 -7.43
C LEU A 335 24.81 8.64 -6.27
N PRO A 336 26.14 8.66 -5.98
CA PRO A 336 26.69 7.99 -4.81
C PRO A 336 26.06 8.41 -3.48
N ARG A 337 25.68 9.68 -3.33
CA ARG A 337 24.98 10.18 -2.13
C ARG A 337 23.45 10.12 -2.23
N LEU A 338 22.90 9.63 -3.34
CA LEU A 338 21.47 9.57 -3.62
C LEU A 338 20.75 10.92 -3.44
N SER A 339 21.36 11.99 -3.93
CA SER A 339 20.83 13.36 -3.83
C SER A 339 20.77 14.06 -5.19
N ALA A 340 19.78 14.94 -5.36
CA ALA A 340 19.68 15.88 -6.45
C ALA A 340 19.42 17.28 -5.89
N HIS A 341 20.03 18.28 -6.51
CA HIS A 341 19.88 19.68 -6.14
C HIS A 341 19.04 20.38 -7.21
N PHE A 342 17.98 21.05 -6.76
CA PHE A 342 17.10 21.86 -7.61
C PHE A 342 17.19 23.32 -7.20
N ARG A 343 17.05 24.22 -8.17
CA ARG A 343 16.88 25.66 -7.94
C ARG A 343 15.44 26.04 -8.28
N VAL A 344 14.86 26.94 -7.51
CA VAL A 344 13.58 27.57 -7.83
C VAL A 344 13.85 28.67 -8.85
N GLU A 345 13.21 28.62 -10.02
CA GLU A 345 13.26 29.71 -11.00
C GLU A 345 12.30 30.84 -10.55
N GLU A 346 12.70 32.11 -10.69
CA GLU A 346 11.88 33.27 -10.30
C GLU A 346 10.90 33.71 -11.38
#